data_AF-D3VQ88-F1
#
_entry.id   AF-D3VQ88-F1
#
_cell.length_a   1.000
_cell.length_b   1.000
_cell.length_c   1.000
_cell.angle_alpha   90.00
_cell.angle_beta   90.00
_cell.angle_gamma   90.00
#
_symmetry.space_group_name_H-M   'P 1'
#
loop_
_entity.id
_entity.type
_entity.pdbx_description
1 polymer ?
#
loop_
_entity_poly.entity_id
_entity_poly.type
_entity_poly.pdbx_seq_one_letter_code
_entity_poly.pdbx_strand_id
1 'polypeptide(L)'
;MKKFGLVLLPILTFPAIAAACDNKDKAQKDSNNPGTQNIDSVAAELQKLKDELQDEITKASSKRNHYLGDYTDYAFEQSAKVIQAAVNAHNNAKTAEEVKDAITKLKAGIKEIDSYYALSREEKQKLAKKDFDKALKTTKEAKAKLTKPSAIEVLDNSIAKAESNKEGDPHYFKNLLEWTSEYQKAIDEAQKLEKKSDEELWAAYLLRESSIISKFEREFNTSNLFDDKVTEIKKLFEVAKKNVGKEYKKKEAEIRKSIADILDKINKEAITIEKSKELARSVSKEGELVIPDQYKYILSGAFAKTRNIKKVKFGKNLEVIESEVFDNSSVEAVEFNDKLKTLNGFNNTKITTLKLPKALEKFDGFKGTKIDNLTLPKTLKSMLLRNGILKEITFEDDEEFKNITSKTEFDKVVINKELFPSLEKIFVKSEEAKKKLIEKLKANGNGMNKWEDIVQIKPTK
;
A
#
# COMPACT_ATOMS: atom_id res chain seq x y z
N MET A 1 21.19 8.89 13.99
CA MET A 1 22.18 7.82 14.20
C MET A 1 21.48 6.55 14.69
N LYS A 2 21.14 5.64 13.77
CA LYS A 2 20.79 4.25 14.06
C LYS A 2 21.54 3.40 13.03
N LYS A 3 22.39 2.51 13.53
CA LYS A 3 23.30 1.67 12.75
C LYS A 3 22.47 0.70 11.91
N PHE A 4 22.55 0.81 10.58
CA PHE A 4 22.11 -0.26 9.69
C PHE A 4 23.16 -1.36 9.76
N GLY A 5 22.75 -2.53 10.26
CA GLY A 5 23.55 -3.74 10.21
C GLY A 5 23.72 -4.16 8.75
N LEU A 6 24.95 -4.10 8.26
CA LEU A 6 25.36 -4.72 7.01
C LEU A 6 25.13 -6.22 7.17
N VAL A 7 24.16 -6.80 6.45
CA VAL A 7 24.10 -8.25 6.28
C VAL A 7 25.27 -8.62 5.39
N LEU A 8 26.39 -8.98 6.02
CA LEU A 8 27.51 -9.66 5.39
C LEU A 8 27.00 -10.99 4.84
N LEU A 9 26.81 -11.06 3.53
CA LEU A 9 26.80 -12.35 2.83
C LEU A 9 28.12 -13.07 3.17
N PRO A 10 28.09 -14.40 3.39
CA PRO A 10 29.26 -15.13 3.81
C PRO A 10 30.37 -14.95 2.78
N ILE A 11 31.52 -14.48 3.25
CA ILE A 11 32.77 -14.52 2.52
C ILE A 11 33.02 -16.00 2.20
N LEU A 12 32.80 -16.41 0.95
CA LEU A 12 33.24 -17.72 0.47
C LEU A 12 34.76 -17.69 0.46
N THR A 13 35.37 -18.16 1.54
CA THR A 13 36.80 -18.44 1.60
C THR A 13 37.09 -19.63 0.67
N PHE A 14 37.74 -19.38 -0.46
CA PHE A 14 38.30 -20.44 -1.28
C PHE A 14 39.57 -20.98 -0.61
N PRO A 15 39.78 -22.31 -0.52
CA PRO A 15 41.07 -22.86 -0.18
C PRO A 15 42.06 -22.57 -1.31
N ALA A 16 43.20 -21.98 -0.96
CA ALA A 16 44.34 -21.84 -1.86
C ALA A 16 44.87 -23.23 -2.23
N ILE A 17 44.78 -23.61 -3.51
CA ILE A 17 45.53 -24.75 -4.02
C ILE A 17 46.96 -24.27 -4.21
N ALA A 18 47.81 -24.54 -3.21
CA ALA A 18 49.25 -24.37 -3.33
C ALA A 18 49.79 -25.42 -4.31
N ALA A 19 50.53 -24.94 -5.31
CA ALA A 19 51.38 -25.77 -6.14
C ALA A 19 52.47 -26.42 -5.26
N ALA A 20 52.62 -27.74 -5.37
CA ALA A 20 53.80 -28.46 -4.90
C ALA A 20 54.20 -29.48 -5.96
N CYS A 21 55.25 -29.14 -6.71
CA CYS A 21 56.12 -30.13 -7.34
C CYS A 21 57.10 -30.64 -6.27
N ASP A 22 57.27 -31.95 -6.10
CA ASP A 22 58.52 -32.65 -6.47
C ASP A 22 58.42 -34.19 -6.28
N ASN A 23 58.82 -34.92 -7.34
CA ASN A 23 59.53 -36.22 -7.44
C ASN A 23 59.44 -37.27 -6.29
N LYS A 24 59.24 -38.59 -6.51
CA LYS A 24 60.04 -39.54 -7.33
C LYS A 24 59.48 -40.99 -7.16
N ASP A 25 59.75 -41.84 -8.16
CA ASP A 25 59.73 -43.34 -8.17
C ASP A 25 58.36 -44.06 -8.10
N LYS A 26 57.99 -45.03 -8.93
CA LYS A 26 58.71 -46.04 -9.73
C LYS A 26 57.85 -46.50 -10.92
N ALA A 27 58.52 -46.93 -11.98
CA ALA A 27 57.99 -47.44 -13.25
C ALA A 27 57.23 -48.77 -13.17
N GLN A 28 56.25 -48.98 -14.06
CA GLN A 28 56.32 -50.06 -15.07
C GLN A 28 55.33 -49.84 -16.22
N LYS A 29 55.82 -50.06 -17.46
CA LYS A 29 55.12 -50.00 -18.74
C LYS A 29 54.09 -51.14 -18.86
N ASP A 30 52.98 -50.88 -19.55
CA ASP A 30 52.53 -51.76 -20.64
C ASP A 30 51.64 -51.03 -21.65
N SER A 31 51.60 -51.59 -22.85
CA SER A 31 51.54 -50.96 -24.17
C SER A 31 50.15 -50.70 -24.78
N ASN A 32 50.13 -49.70 -25.68
CA ASN A 32 49.34 -49.61 -26.93
C ASN A 32 47.80 -49.64 -26.87
N ASN A 33 47.17 -48.46 -27.01
CA ASN A 33 45.87 -48.29 -27.65
C ASN A 33 45.81 -46.94 -28.42
N PRO A 34 45.55 -46.89 -29.74
CA PRO A 34 45.56 -45.63 -30.52
C PRO A 34 44.30 -44.74 -30.35
N GLY A 35 43.46 -44.98 -29.34
CA GLY A 35 42.20 -44.27 -29.13
C GLY A 35 42.18 -43.18 -28.04
N THR A 36 43.25 -43.03 -27.25
CA THR A 36 43.24 -42.21 -26.02
C THR A 36 43.78 -40.79 -26.18
N GLN A 37 44.44 -40.44 -27.29
CA GLN A 37 45.07 -39.12 -27.42
C GLN A 37 44.11 -37.94 -27.65
N ASN A 38 42.85 -38.19 -28.01
CA ASN A 38 41.89 -37.13 -28.38
C ASN A 38 40.89 -36.76 -27.26
N ILE A 39 40.73 -37.62 -26.24
CA ILE A 39 39.81 -37.37 -25.12
C ILE A 39 40.50 -36.54 -24.03
N ASP A 40 41.79 -36.83 -23.78
CA ASP A 40 42.60 -36.08 -22.79
C ASP A 40 42.87 -34.63 -23.20
N SER A 41 43.01 -34.35 -24.51
CA SER A 41 43.22 -32.98 -24.99
C SER A 41 41.97 -32.10 -24.86
N VAL A 42 40.78 -32.66 -25.13
CA VAL A 42 39.50 -31.96 -25.03
C VAL A 42 39.13 -31.71 -23.57
N ALA A 43 39.37 -32.68 -22.68
CA ALA A 43 39.18 -32.51 -21.24
C ALA A 43 40.15 -31.47 -20.66
N ALA A 44 41.40 -31.46 -21.10
CA ALA A 44 42.40 -30.47 -20.71
C ALA A 44 42.06 -29.06 -21.24
N GLU A 45 41.56 -28.94 -22.47
CA GLU A 45 41.12 -27.66 -23.05
C GLU A 45 39.91 -27.10 -22.29
N LEU A 46 38.92 -27.95 -21.98
CA LEU A 46 37.76 -27.56 -21.19
C LEU A 46 38.16 -27.08 -19.79
N GLN A 47 39.05 -27.80 -19.11
CA GLN A 47 39.51 -27.42 -17.78
C GLN A 47 40.26 -26.09 -17.81
N LYS A 48 41.15 -25.88 -18.80
CA LYS A 48 41.86 -24.61 -18.99
C LYS A 48 40.91 -23.43 -19.19
N LEU A 49 39.83 -23.63 -19.96
CA LEU A 49 38.81 -22.60 -20.16
C LEU A 49 38.00 -22.33 -18.88
N LYS A 50 37.74 -23.36 -18.06
CA LYS A 50 37.09 -23.18 -16.75
C LYS A 50 37.98 -22.37 -15.81
N ASP A 51 39.27 -22.66 -15.78
CA ASP A 51 40.25 -21.88 -15.00
C ASP A 51 40.28 -20.41 -15.47
N GLU A 52 40.27 -20.16 -16.79
CA GLU A 52 40.16 -18.79 -17.32
C GLU A 52 38.86 -18.11 -16.90
N LEU A 53 37.71 -18.80 -16.97
CA LEU A 53 36.43 -18.27 -16.52
C LEU A 53 36.46 -17.94 -15.02
N GLN A 54 37.10 -18.78 -14.20
CA GLN A 54 37.26 -18.55 -12.77
C GLN A 54 38.13 -17.31 -12.46
N ASP A 55 39.19 -17.09 -13.24
CA ASP A 55 40.02 -15.88 -13.13
C ASP A 55 39.21 -14.62 -13.46
N GLU A 56 38.41 -14.66 -14.54
CA GLU A 56 37.55 -13.55 -14.93
C GLU A 56 36.44 -13.29 -13.90
N ILE A 57 35.84 -14.34 -13.31
CA ILE A 57 34.90 -14.23 -12.19
C ILE A 57 35.57 -13.52 -11.00
N THR A 58 36.81 -13.88 -10.69
CA THR A 58 37.56 -13.30 -9.56
C THR A 58 37.86 -11.82 -9.79
N LYS A 59 38.28 -11.44 -11.01
CA LYS A 59 38.47 -10.04 -11.41
C LYS A 59 37.17 -9.24 -11.29
N ALA A 60 36.07 -9.76 -11.84
CA ALA A 60 34.76 -9.13 -11.80
C ALA A 60 34.26 -8.97 -10.35
N SER A 61 34.42 -9.99 -9.51
CA SER A 61 34.03 -9.98 -8.10
C SER A 61 34.82 -8.96 -7.28
N SER A 62 36.12 -8.83 -7.55
CA SER A 62 36.97 -7.82 -6.91
C SER A 62 36.56 -6.41 -7.34
N LYS A 63 36.22 -6.23 -8.61
CA LYS A 63 35.76 -4.95 -9.17
C LYS A 63 34.39 -4.53 -8.66
N ARG A 64 33.51 -5.46 -8.31
CA ARG A 64 32.15 -5.17 -7.85
C ARG A 64 32.06 -4.10 -6.76
N ASN A 65 32.98 -4.12 -5.79
CA ASN A 65 33.00 -3.13 -4.71
C ASN A 65 33.26 -1.70 -5.20
N HIS A 66 33.85 -1.53 -6.38
CA HIS A 66 34.02 -0.21 -7.02
C HIS A 66 32.68 0.47 -7.35
N TYR A 67 31.61 -0.31 -7.52
CA TYR A 67 30.28 0.22 -7.85
C TYR A 67 29.46 0.64 -6.62
N LEU A 68 29.98 0.46 -5.41
CA LEU A 68 29.28 0.85 -4.18
C LEU A 68 29.12 2.37 -4.09
N GLY A 69 27.91 2.82 -3.72
CA GLY A 69 27.61 4.24 -3.60
C GLY A 69 27.21 4.92 -4.90
N ASP A 70 26.98 4.14 -5.97
CA ASP A 70 26.30 4.64 -7.17
C ASP A 70 24.91 5.19 -6.81
N TYR A 71 24.45 6.21 -7.56
CA TYR A 71 23.19 6.91 -7.30
C TYR A 71 21.96 5.98 -7.16
N THR A 72 21.98 4.83 -7.86
CA THR A 72 20.85 3.88 -7.89
C THR A 72 21.19 2.49 -7.38
N ASP A 73 22.45 2.25 -6.96
CA ASP A 73 23.03 0.91 -6.73
C ASP A 73 22.95 -0.05 -7.95
N TYR A 74 22.49 0.43 -9.11
CA TYR A 74 22.21 -0.40 -10.28
C TYR A 74 23.45 -1.14 -10.80
N ALA A 75 24.58 -0.44 -10.95
CA ALA A 75 25.83 -1.04 -11.40
C ALA A 75 26.28 -2.17 -10.46
N PHE A 76 26.14 -1.96 -9.16
CA PHE A 76 26.47 -2.94 -8.13
C PHE A 76 25.54 -4.17 -8.19
N GLU A 77 24.23 -3.96 -8.32
CA GLU A 77 23.26 -5.05 -8.45
C GLU A 77 23.41 -5.84 -9.75
N GLN A 78 23.62 -5.18 -10.89
CA GLN A 78 23.80 -5.85 -12.17
C GLN A 78 25.12 -6.63 -12.22
N SER A 79 26.20 -6.11 -11.62
CA SER A 79 27.46 -6.85 -11.54
C SER A 79 27.29 -8.18 -10.81
N ALA A 80 26.50 -8.21 -9.73
CA ALA A 80 26.21 -9.44 -9.01
C ALA A 80 25.50 -10.48 -9.89
N LYS A 81 24.55 -10.06 -10.73
CA LYS A 81 23.81 -10.95 -11.64
C LYS A 81 24.72 -11.54 -12.72
N VAL A 82 25.54 -10.72 -13.37
CA VAL A 82 26.47 -11.17 -14.42
C VAL A 82 27.52 -12.13 -13.84
N ILE A 83 28.06 -11.82 -12.66
CA ILE A 83 28.99 -12.71 -11.94
C ILE A 83 28.32 -14.04 -11.59
N GLN A 84 27.10 -14.01 -11.05
CA GLN A 84 26.40 -15.24 -10.67
C GLN A 84 26.09 -16.12 -11.89
N ALA A 85 25.73 -15.53 -13.03
CA ALA A 85 25.53 -16.28 -14.27
C ALA A 85 26.83 -16.97 -14.73
N ALA A 86 27.97 -16.29 -14.62
CA ALA A 86 29.27 -16.86 -14.94
C ALA A 86 29.67 -18.00 -13.98
N VAL A 87 29.42 -17.84 -12.66
CA VAL A 87 29.63 -18.90 -11.66
C VAL A 87 28.77 -20.14 -11.98
N ASN A 88 27.51 -19.93 -12.34
CA ASN A 88 26.63 -21.03 -12.71
C ASN A 88 27.13 -21.74 -13.98
N ALA A 89 27.59 -20.99 -14.98
CA ALA A 89 28.17 -21.56 -16.19
C ALA A 89 29.47 -22.33 -15.91
N HIS A 90 30.36 -21.80 -15.08
CA HIS A 90 31.59 -22.48 -14.66
C HIS A 90 31.31 -23.88 -14.08
N ASN A 91 30.31 -23.96 -13.20
CA ASN A 91 29.94 -25.20 -12.53
C ASN A 91 29.20 -26.19 -13.45
N ASN A 92 28.36 -25.70 -14.36
CA ASN A 92 27.42 -26.54 -15.11
C ASN A 92 27.82 -26.83 -16.57
N ALA A 93 28.70 -26.01 -17.17
CA ALA A 93 29.10 -26.18 -18.56
C ALA A 93 29.83 -27.51 -18.78
N LYS A 94 29.46 -28.18 -19.87
CA LYS A 94 29.99 -29.49 -20.29
C LYS A 94 30.90 -29.39 -21.50
N THR A 95 30.88 -28.26 -22.20
CA THR A 95 31.61 -28.05 -23.45
C THR A 95 32.49 -26.80 -23.40
N ALA A 96 33.57 -26.79 -24.17
CA ALA A 96 34.47 -25.65 -24.29
C ALA A 96 33.74 -24.41 -24.82
N GLU A 97 32.75 -24.61 -25.69
CA GLU A 97 31.96 -23.53 -26.29
C GLU A 97 31.06 -22.83 -25.28
N GLU A 98 30.39 -23.59 -24.39
CA GLU A 98 29.59 -23.01 -23.30
C GLU A 98 30.44 -22.15 -22.36
N VAL A 99 31.69 -22.56 -22.09
CA VAL A 99 32.61 -21.80 -21.24
C VAL A 99 33.11 -20.54 -21.95
N LYS A 100 33.48 -20.64 -23.25
CA LYS A 100 33.87 -19.47 -24.08
C LYS A 100 32.75 -18.44 -24.18
N ASP A 101 31.51 -18.89 -24.37
CA ASP A 101 30.31 -18.05 -24.37
C ASP A 101 30.09 -17.38 -23.01
N ALA A 102 30.26 -18.11 -21.90
CA ALA A 102 30.17 -17.55 -20.55
C ALA A 102 31.24 -16.49 -20.26
N ILE A 103 32.51 -16.71 -20.66
CA ILE A 103 33.59 -15.72 -20.56
C ILE A 103 33.23 -14.46 -21.35
N THR A 104 32.76 -14.64 -22.58
CA THR A 104 32.36 -13.54 -23.47
C THR A 104 31.23 -12.71 -22.85
N LYS A 105 30.18 -13.38 -22.35
CA LYS A 105 29.05 -12.74 -21.67
C LYS A 105 29.45 -12.00 -20.40
N LEU A 106 30.34 -12.59 -19.58
CA LEU A 106 30.87 -11.94 -18.37
C LEU A 106 31.62 -10.66 -18.72
N LYS A 107 32.60 -10.74 -19.64
CA LYS A 107 33.41 -9.58 -20.06
C LYS A 107 32.54 -8.48 -20.67
N ALA A 108 31.60 -8.85 -21.55
CA ALA A 108 30.67 -7.90 -22.16
C ALA A 108 29.77 -7.22 -21.11
N GLY A 109 29.20 -7.99 -20.19
CA GLY A 109 28.35 -7.46 -19.12
C GLY A 109 29.09 -6.51 -18.19
N ILE A 110 30.33 -6.85 -17.78
CA ILE A 110 31.15 -5.95 -16.95
C ILE A 110 31.49 -4.66 -17.70
N LYS A 111 31.82 -4.72 -18.99
CA LYS A 111 32.09 -3.53 -19.81
C LYS A 111 30.86 -2.62 -19.95
N GLU A 112 29.66 -3.19 -20.07
CA GLU A 112 28.42 -2.43 -20.10
C GLU A 112 28.16 -1.74 -18.75
N ILE A 113 28.38 -2.46 -17.64
CA ILE A 113 28.25 -1.91 -16.29
C ILE A 113 29.25 -0.77 -16.06
N ASP A 114 30.50 -0.91 -16.52
CA ASP A 114 31.50 0.16 -16.46
C ASP A 114 31.05 1.41 -17.20
N SER A 115 30.51 1.21 -18.41
CA SER A 115 30.01 2.29 -19.26
C SER A 115 28.86 3.02 -18.58
N TYR A 116 27.93 2.28 -17.95
CA TYR A 116 26.85 2.87 -17.15
C TYR A 116 27.38 3.60 -15.91
N TYR A 117 28.31 3.00 -15.18
CA TYR A 117 28.82 3.56 -13.93
C TYR A 117 29.50 4.92 -14.16
N ALA A 118 30.20 5.07 -15.29
CA ALA A 118 30.85 6.32 -15.70
C ALA A 118 29.89 7.47 -16.06
N LEU A 119 28.60 7.20 -16.27
CA LEU A 119 27.61 8.23 -16.59
C LEU A 119 27.36 9.19 -15.42
N SER A 120 27.10 10.45 -15.74
CA SER A 120 26.57 11.43 -14.79
C SER A 120 25.19 11.02 -14.26
N ARG A 121 24.76 11.66 -13.17
CA ARG A 121 23.44 11.40 -12.58
C ARG A 121 22.33 11.70 -13.58
N GLU A 122 22.42 12.82 -14.29
CA GLU A 122 21.44 13.27 -15.27
C GLU A 122 21.36 12.31 -16.48
N GLU A 123 22.50 11.76 -16.91
CA GLU A 123 22.55 10.75 -17.97
C GLU A 123 21.92 9.43 -17.54
N LYS A 124 22.22 8.96 -16.32
CA LYS A 124 21.60 7.75 -15.73
C LYS A 124 20.08 7.90 -15.65
N GLN A 125 19.60 9.06 -15.21
CA GLN A 125 18.18 9.37 -15.13
C GLN A 125 17.49 9.35 -16.49
N LYS A 126 18.12 9.95 -17.51
CA LYS A 126 17.60 9.93 -18.90
C LYS A 126 17.57 8.51 -19.47
N LEU A 127 18.63 7.72 -19.22
CA LEU A 127 18.70 6.34 -19.66
C LEU A 127 17.62 5.48 -19.01
N ALA A 128 17.47 5.56 -17.68
CA ALA A 128 16.44 4.83 -16.94
C ALA A 128 15.03 5.15 -17.45
N LYS A 129 14.73 6.43 -17.74
CA LYS A 129 13.44 6.84 -18.31
C LYS A 129 13.24 6.27 -19.71
N LYS A 130 14.25 6.36 -20.58
CA LYS A 130 14.20 5.81 -21.94
C LYS A 130 13.96 4.30 -21.95
N ASP A 131 14.68 3.57 -21.12
CA ASP A 131 14.57 2.11 -21.04
C ASP A 131 13.21 1.69 -20.46
N PHE A 132 12.74 2.40 -19.44
CA PHE A 132 11.40 2.22 -18.89
C PHE A 132 10.31 2.47 -19.93
N ASP A 133 10.37 3.59 -20.67
CA ASP A 133 9.37 3.92 -21.69
C ASP A 133 9.33 2.86 -22.81
N LYS A 134 10.50 2.36 -23.22
CA LYS A 134 10.62 1.26 -24.18
C LYS A 134 9.99 -0.02 -23.63
N ALA A 135 10.27 -0.36 -22.37
CA ALA A 135 9.74 -1.55 -21.74
C ALA A 135 8.22 -1.45 -21.54
N LEU A 136 7.70 -0.32 -21.06
CA LEU A 136 6.27 -0.04 -20.92
C LEU A 136 5.54 -0.15 -22.28
N LYS A 137 6.12 0.41 -23.35
CA LYS A 137 5.57 0.26 -24.71
C LYS A 137 5.51 -1.21 -25.12
N THR A 138 6.60 -1.96 -24.92
CA THR A 138 6.67 -3.39 -25.23
C THR A 138 5.63 -4.18 -24.43
N THR A 139 5.46 -3.89 -23.15
CA THR A 139 4.45 -4.51 -22.28
C THR A 139 3.03 -4.20 -22.74
N LYS A 140 2.73 -2.97 -23.15
CA LYS A 140 1.44 -2.57 -23.73
C LYS A 140 1.14 -3.30 -25.04
N GLU A 141 2.14 -3.44 -25.91
CA GLU A 141 2.04 -4.21 -27.16
C GLU A 141 1.85 -5.71 -26.89
N ALA A 142 2.52 -6.27 -25.88
CA ALA A 142 2.33 -7.65 -25.45
C ALA A 142 0.91 -7.88 -24.92
N LYS A 143 0.41 -6.98 -24.06
CA LYS A 143 -0.96 -7.02 -23.54
C LYS A 143 -2.00 -7.01 -24.66
N ALA A 144 -1.82 -6.18 -25.68
CA ALA A 144 -2.75 -6.09 -26.81
C ALA A 144 -2.90 -7.39 -27.60
N LYS A 145 -1.96 -8.34 -27.47
CA LYS A 145 -2.00 -9.66 -28.11
C LYS A 145 -2.66 -10.75 -27.25
N LEU A 146 -2.90 -10.48 -25.97
CA LEU A 146 -3.51 -11.44 -25.05
C LEU A 146 -5.02 -11.49 -25.20
N THR A 147 -5.60 -12.66 -24.98
CA THR A 147 -7.06 -12.85 -25.08
C THR A 147 -7.68 -13.36 -23.78
N LYS A 148 -6.88 -13.92 -22.86
CA LYS A 148 -7.37 -14.46 -21.58
C LYS A 148 -7.42 -13.38 -20.50
N PRO A 149 -8.53 -13.19 -19.77
CA PRO A 149 -8.63 -12.16 -18.73
C PRO A 149 -7.57 -12.31 -17.63
N SER A 150 -7.26 -13.54 -17.20
CA SER A 150 -6.18 -13.80 -16.24
C SER A 150 -4.79 -13.38 -16.74
N ALA A 151 -4.48 -13.58 -18.02
CA ALA A 151 -3.21 -13.14 -18.60
C ALA A 151 -3.15 -11.61 -18.72
N ILE A 152 -4.25 -11.00 -19.16
CA ILE A 152 -4.39 -9.54 -19.28
C ILE A 152 -4.21 -8.86 -17.92
N GLU A 153 -4.81 -9.39 -16.86
CA GLU A 153 -4.73 -8.83 -15.50
C GLU A 153 -3.28 -8.72 -14.98
N VAL A 154 -2.42 -9.71 -15.28
CA VAL A 154 -1.00 -9.66 -14.87
C VAL A 154 -0.33 -8.42 -15.43
N LEU A 155 -0.55 -8.13 -16.71
CA LEU A 155 0.04 -6.95 -17.35
C LEU A 155 -0.66 -5.66 -16.93
N ASP A 156 -1.97 -5.67 -16.69
CA ASP A 156 -2.68 -4.51 -16.14
C ASP A 156 -2.14 -4.10 -14.78
N ASN A 157 -1.95 -5.05 -13.88
CA ASN A 157 -1.38 -4.78 -12.55
C ASN A 157 0.06 -4.28 -12.64
N SER A 158 0.87 -4.87 -13.52
CA SER A 158 2.26 -4.44 -13.74
C SER A 158 2.34 -3.02 -14.30
N ILE A 159 1.52 -2.70 -15.31
CA ILE A 159 1.44 -1.35 -15.90
C ILE A 159 0.93 -0.33 -14.87
N ALA A 160 -0.15 -0.65 -14.14
CA ALA A 160 -0.73 0.28 -13.17
C ALA A 160 0.23 0.59 -12.00
N LYS A 161 0.95 -0.42 -11.49
CA LYS A 161 2.02 -0.22 -10.50
C LYS A 161 3.03 0.80 -11.02
N ALA A 162 3.43 0.66 -12.28
CA ALA A 162 4.42 1.52 -12.90
C ALA A 162 3.92 2.96 -13.17
N GLU A 163 2.71 3.11 -13.66
CA GLU A 163 2.12 4.42 -13.95
C GLU A 163 1.77 5.22 -12.67
N SER A 164 1.72 4.56 -11.50
CA SER A 164 1.44 5.22 -10.22
C SER A 164 2.58 6.09 -9.67
N ASN A 165 3.82 5.91 -10.13
CA ASN A 165 4.98 6.68 -9.66
C ASN A 165 5.11 7.99 -10.43
N LYS A 166 5.29 9.07 -9.68
CA LYS A 166 5.31 10.42 -10.23
C LYS A 166 6.71 11.00 -10.11
N GLU A 167 7.09 11.75 -11.15
CA GLU A 167 8.32 12.53 -11.15
C GLU A 167 8.33 13.47 -9.94
N GLY A 168 9.38 13.37 -9.12
CA GLY A 168 9.48 14.05 -7.81
C GLY A 168 9.40 13.13 -6.59
N ASP A 169 9.05 11.85 -6.75
CA ASP A 169 9.23 10.87 -5.67
C ASP A 169 10.74 10.61 -5.42
N PRO A 170 11.23 10.58 -4.15
CA PRO A 170 12.63 10.31 -3.86
C PRO A 170 13.14 8.98 -4.42
N HIS A 171 12.26 8.00 -4.59
CA HIS A 171 12.55 6.69 -5.15
C HIS A 171 12.20 6.57 -6.64
N TYR A 172 11.77 7.66 -7.29
CA TYR A 172 11.26 7.66 -8.66
C TYR A 172 12.15 6.87 -9.62
N PHE A 173 13.44 7.23 -9.72
CA PHE A 173 14.37 6.60 -10.66
C PHE A 173 14.75 5.17 -10.28
N LYS A 174 14.80 4.84 -8.99
CA LYS A 174 14.99 3.46 -8.52
C LYS A 174 13.82 2.58 -8.96
N ASN A 175 12.59 3.08 -8.79
CA ASN A 175 11.38 2.37 -9.21
C ASN A 175 11.34 2.14 -10.72
N LEU A 176 11.78 3.11 -11.54
CA LEU A 176 11.87 2.93 -13.00
C LEU A 176 12.76 1.73 -13.37
N LEU A 177 13.93 1.61 -12.76
CA LEU A 177 14.87 0.51 -13.00
C LEU A 177 14.30 -0.84 -12.55
N GLU A 178 13.69 -0.87 -11.35
CA GLU A 178 13.04 -2.07 -10.81
C GLU A 178 11.95 -2.56 -11.76
N TRP A 179 11.01 -1.71 -12.15
CA TRP A 179 9.90 -2.08 -13.03
C TRP A 179 10.33 -2.47 -14.43
N THR A 180 11.32 -1.78 -14.98
CA THR A 180 11.93 -2.17 -16.26
C THR A 180 12.39 -3.64 -16.21
N SER A 181 12.95 -4.06 -15.07
CA SER A 181 13.37 -5.46 -14.87
C SER A 181 12.21 -6.42 -14.57
N GLU A 182 11.11 -5.94 -13.97
CA GLU A 182 9.93 -6.76 -13.65
C GLU A 182 9.05 -7.02 -14.88
N TYR A 183 9.03 -6.11 -15.88
CA TYR A 183 8.14 -6.25 -17.04
C TYR A 183 8.35 -7.54 -17.82
N GLN A 184 9.60 -7.98 -18.03
CA GLN A 184 9.84 -9.24 -18.74
C GLN A 184 9.25 -10.42 -17.98
N LYS A 185 9.38 -10.45 -16.66
CA LYS A 185 8.78 -11.51 -15.82
C LYS A 185 7.25 -11.50 -15.92
N ALA A 186 6.64 -10.31 -15.91
CA ALA A 186 5.20 -10.16 -16.06
C ALA A 186 4.72 -10.61 -17.46
N ILE A 187 5.46 -10.29 -18.52
CA ILE A 187 5.20 -10.76 -19.88
C ILE A 187 5.29 -12.29 -19.95
N ASP A 188 6.34 -12.88 -19.39
CA ASP A 188 6.54 -14.33 -19.39
C ASP A 188 5.42 -15.05 -18.61
N GLU A 189 5.01 -14.50 -17.47
CA GLU A 189 3.90 -15.03 -16.67
C GLU A 189 2.58 -14.92 -17.43
N ALA A 190 2.28 -13.77 -18.02
CA ALA A 190 1.08 -13.57 -18.83
C ALA A 190 1.03 -14.53 -20.02
N GLN A 191 2.14 -14.75 -20.71
CA GLN A 191 2.24 -15.72 -21.79
C GLN A 191 2.06 -17.17 -21.32
N LYS A 192 2.50 -17.52 -20.11
CA LYS A 192 2.23 -18.84 -19.51
C LYS A 192 0.73 -19.02 -19.24
N LEU A 193 0.07 -17.98 -18.74
CA LEU A 193 -1.38 -18.01 -18.50
C LEU A 193 -2.17 -18.07 -19.82
N GLU A 194 -1.75 -17.34 -20.86
CA GLU A 194 -2.41 -17.34 -22.17
C GLU A 194 -2.44 -18.75 -22.81
N LYS A 195 -1.46 -19.60 -22.49
CA LYS A 195 -1.36 -20.99 -22.96
C LYS A 195 -2.24 -21.98 -22.18
N LYS A 196 -2.78 -21.61 -21.02
CA LYS A 196 -3.67 -22.47 -20.22
C LYS A 196 -5.06 -22.57 -20.84
N SER A 197 -5.78 -23.64 -20.51
CA SER A 197 -7.18 -23.77 -20.92
C SER A 197 -8.07 -22.75 -20.19
N ASP A 198 -9.18 -22.36 -20.82
CA ASP A 198 -10.13 -21.44 -20.21
C ASP A 198 -10.75 -22.01 -18.91
N GLU A 199 -10.88 -23.33 -18.83
CA GLU A 199 -11.40 -24.04 -17.66
C GLU A 199 -10.45 -23.95 -16.46
N GLU A 200 -9.15 -24.18 -16.68
CA GLU A 200 -8.14 -24.07 -15.63
C GLU A 200 -8.06 -22.64 -15.09
N LEU A 201 -8.08 -21.63 -15.97
CA LEU A 201 -8.04 -20.23 -15.57
C LEU A 201 -9.30 -19.82 -14.80
N TRP A 202 -10.47 -20.28 -15.24
CA TRP A 202 -11.72 -20.05 -14.55
C TRP A 202 -11.73 -20.66 -13.14
N ALA A 203 -11.33 -21.94 -13.02
CA ALA A 203 -11.23 -22.59 -11.72
C ALA A 203 -10.25 -21.85 -10.79
N ALA A 204 -9.08 -21.45 -11.32
CA ALA A 204 -8.10 -20.65 -10.57
C ALA A 204 -8.66 -19.29 -10.14
N TYR A 205 -9.45 -18.62 -10.98
CA TYR A 205 -10.07 -17.35 -10.64
C TYR A 205 -11.12 -17.48 -9.54
N LEU A 206 -11.97 -18.53 -9.57
CA LEU A 206 -12.97 -18.77 -8.53
C LEU A 206 -12.36 -18.99 -7.15
N LEU A 207 -11.16 -19.59 -7.08
CA LEU A 207 -10.41 -19.76 -5.82
C LEU A 207 -9.93 -18.43 -5.22
N ARG A 208 -9.99 -17.33 -5.97
CA ARG A 208 -9.57 -15.99 -5.50
C ARG A 208 -10.67 -15.20 -4.81
N GLU A 209 -11.89 -15.73 -4.69
CA GLU A 209 -13.02 -15.04 -4.05
C GLU A 209 -12.63 -14.42 -2.70
N SER A 210 -12.11 -15.23 -1.77
CA SER A 210 -11.73 -14.74 -0.44
C SER A 210 -10.65 -13.67 -0.50
N SER A 211 -9.64 -13.82 -1.36
CA SER A 211 -8.57 -12.82 -1.46
C SER A 211 -9.04 -11.51 -2.08
N ILE A 212 -9.98 -11.57 -3.03
CA ILE A 212 -10.63 -10.39 -3.63
C ILE A 212 -11.48 -9.67 -2.58
N ILE A 213 -12.33 -10.40 -1.83
CA ILE A 213 -13.16 -9.82 -0.78
C ILE A 213 -12.29 -9.21 0.32
N SER A 214 -11.30 -9.94 0.84
CA SER A 214 -10.41 -9.40 1.88
C SER A 214 -9.60 -8.20 1.39
N LYS A 215 -9.25 -8.14 0.09
CA LYS A 215 -8.61 -6.95 -0.47
C LYS A 215 -9.58 -5.77 -0.50
N PHE A 216 -10.80 -5.99 -1.00
CA PHE A 216 -11.86 -4.98 -1.00
C PHE A 216 -12.13 -4.44 0.41
N GLU A 217 -12.27 -5.32 1.40
CA GLU A 217 -12.56 -4.94 2.77
C GLU A 217 -11.48 -4.06 3.39
N ARG A 218 -10.21 -4.43 3.19
CA ARG A 218 -9.08 -3.63 3.68
C ARG A 218 -8.97 -2.27 3.00
N GLU A 219 -9.25 -2.19 1.71
CA GLU A 219 -9.06 -0.96 0.94
C GLU A 219 -10.25 0.01 1.07
N PHE A 220 -11.47 -0.52 1.20
CA PHE A 220 -12.69 0.27 1.10
C PHE A 220 -13.63 0.13 2.31
N ASN A 221 -13.63 -0.99 3.03
CA ASN A 221 -14.74 -1.35 3.93
C ASN A 221 -14.32 -1.63 5.38
N THR A 222 -13.32 -0.93 5.91
CA THR A 222 -12.81 -1.20 7.26
C THR A 222 -13.84 -0.92 8.37
N SER A 223 -14.86 -0.10 8.11
CA SER A 223 -15.95 0.22 9.04
C SER A 223 -17.32 -0.30 8.59
N ASN A 224 -17.36 -1.28 7.69
CA ASN A 224 -18.62 -1.87 7.18
C ASN A 224 -19.52 -0.89 6.39
N LEU A 225 -18.96 0.21 5.88
CA LEU A 225 -19.67 1.23 5.09
C LEU A 225 -20.25 0.68 3.77
N PHE A 226 -19.58 -0.31 3.17
CA PHE A 226 -19.90 -0.94 1.88
C PHE A 226 -20.17 -2.45 2.03
N ASP A 227 -20.76 -2.89 3.14
CA ASP A 227 -21.16 -4.29 3.34
C ASP A 227 -22.10 -4.80 2.25
N ASP A 228 -22.98 -3.95 1.75
CA ASP A 228 -23.87 -4.25 0.63
C ASP A 228 -23.08 -4.62 -0.64
N LYS A 229 -21.95 -3.94 -0.89
CA LYS A 229 -21.04 -4.22 -2.00
C LYS A 229 -20.25 -5.51 -1.76
N VAL A 230 -19.87 -5.81 -0.52
CA VAL A 230 -19.29 -7.13 -0.18
C VAL A 230 -20.28 -8.25 -0.48
N THR A 231 -21.55 -8.09 -0.09
CA THR A 231 -22.63 -9.05 -0.42
C THR A 231 -22.83 -9.17 -1.93
N GLU A 232 -22.81 -8.06 -2.66
CA GLU A 232 -22.89 -8.05 -4.13
C GLU A 232 -21.75 -8.88 -4.77
N ILE A 233 -20.51 -8.67 -4.32
CA ILE A 233 -19.34 -9.44 -4.79
C ILE A 233 -19.49 -10.94 -4.47
N LYS A 234 -19.88 -11.30 -3.25
CA LYS A 234 -20.15 -12.70 -2.86
C LYS A 234 -21.19 -13.35 -3.77
N LYS A 235 -22.28 -12.64 -4.05
CA LYS A 235 -23.34 -13.12 -4.95
C LYS A 235 -22.84 -13.35 -6.38
N LEU A 236 -21.94 -12.49 -6.89
CA LEU A 236 -21.31 -12.71 -8.20
C LEU A 236 -20.55 -14.04 -8.24
N PHE A 237 -19.76 -14.35 -7.20
CA PHE A 237 -19.03 -15.62 -7.11
C PHE A 237 -19.96 -16.83 -6.91
N GLU A 238 -21.01 -16.71 -6.10
CA GLU A 238 -22.01 -17.78 -5.95
C GLU A 238 -22.68 -18.15 -7.29
N VAL A 239 -23.09 -17.13 -8.07
CA VAL A 239 -23.66 -17.33 -9.41
C VAL A 239 -22.65 -17.95 -10.35
N ALA A 240 -21.40 -17.49 -10.30
CA ALA A 240 -20.31 -18.02 -11.10
C ALA A 240 -20.04 -19.52 -10.83
N LYS A 241 -20.04 -19.95 -9.56
CA LYS A 241 -19.80 -21.35 -9.15
C LYS A 241 -20.90 -22.31 -9.57
N LYS A 242 -22.16 -21.87 -9.61
CA LYS A 242 -23.32 -22.71 -9.99
C LYS A 242 -23.38 -23.04 -11.49
N ASN A 243 -22.51 -22.44 -12.29
CA ASN A 243 -22.73 -22.31 -13.72
C ASN A 243 -22.17 -23.49 -14.51
N VAL A 244 -23.05 -24.23 -15.20
CA VAL A 244 -22.77 -25.52 -15.88
C VAL A 244 -22.29 -25.34 -17.34
N GLY A 245 -22.46 -24.17 -17.95
CA GLY A 245 -22.08 -23.90 -19.35
C GLY A 245 -20.57 -23.64 -19.53
N LYS A 246 -19.94 -24.25 -20.54
CA LYS A 246 -18.49 -24.19 -20.83
C LYS A 246 -17.95 -22.84 -21.39
N GLU A 247 -18.67 -21.72 -21.24
CA GLU A 247 -18.24 -20.37 -21.68
C GLU A 247 -17.27 -19.69 -20.69
N TYR A 248 -16.25 -20.42 -20.22
CA TYR A 248 -15.39 -20.02 -19.10
C TYR A 248 -14.74 -18.63 -19.27
N LYS A 249 -14.12 -18.36 -20.42
CA LYS A 249 -13.43 -17.08 -20.72
C LYS A 249 -14.36 -15.86 -20.63
N LYS A 250 -15.54 -15.98 -21.23
CA LYS A 250 -16.55 -14.91 -21.27
C LYS A 250 -17.06 -14.59 -19.87
N LYS A 251 -17.39 -15.64 -19.10
CA LYS A 251 -17.85 -15.51 -17.72
C LYS A 251 -16.78 -14.89 -16.81
N GLU A 252 -15.52 -15.28 -16.99
CA GLU A 252 -14.39 -14.65 -16.28
C GLU A 252 -14.32 -13.15 -16.56
N ALA A 253 -14.45 -12.74 -17.83
CA ALA A 253 -14.48 -11.33 -18.20
C ALA A 253 -15.67 -10.59 -17.57
N GLU A 254 -16.87 -11.19 -17.55
CA GLU A 254 -18.08 -10.59 -16.99
C GLU A 254 -18.00 -10.35 -15.47
N ILE A 255 -17.55 -11.34 -14.69
CA ILE A 255 -17.41 -11.18 -13.24
C ILE A 255 -16.32 -10.16 -12.90
N ARG A 256 -15.19 -10.18 -13.60
CA ARG A 256 -14.10 -9.20 -13.42
C ARG A 256 -14.57 -7.79 -13.71
N LYS A 257 -15.30 -7.60 -14.81
CA LYS A 257 -15.90 -6.32 -15.16
C LYS A 257 -16.88 -5.84 -14.09
N SER A 258 -17.76 -6.73 -13.61
CA SER A 258 -18.73 -6.37 -12.57
C SER A 258 -18.05 -5.91 -11.28
N ILE A 259 -16.98 -6.59 -10.86
CA ILE A 259 -16.17 -6.17 -9.71
C ILE A 259 -15.46 -4.84 -9.99
N ALA A 260 -14.88 -4.65 -11.18
CA ALA A 260 -14.25 -3.40 -11.57
C ALA A 260 -15.24 -2.22 -11.56
N ASP A 261 -16.46 -2.42 -12.03
CA ASP A 261 -17.52 -1.41 -12.04
C ASP A 261 -17.95 -1.02 -10.62
N ILE A 262 -17.98 -1.98 -9.68
CA ILE A 262 -18.20 -1.72 -8.24
C ILE A 262 -17.08 -0.83 -7.70
N LEU A 263 -15.83 -1.19 -7.96
CA LEU A 263 -14.65 -0.45 -7.49
C LEU A 263 -14.59 0.96 -8.09
N ASP A 264 -14.88 1.12 -9.38
CA ASP A 264 -14.89 2.42 -10.06
C ASP A 264 -15.95 3.36 -9.46
N LYS A 265 -17.16 2.85 -9.20
CA LYS A 265 -18.21 3.63 -8.53
C LYS A 265 -17.76 4.12 -7.16
N ILE A 266 -17.15 3.26 -6.35
CA ILE A 266 -16.65 3.65 -5.02
C ILE A 266 -15.54 4.69 -5.16
N ASN A 267 -14.56 4.48 -6.04
CA ASN A 267 -13.44 5.41 -6.22
C ASN A 267 -13.86 6.80 -6.72
N LYS A 268 -15.00 6.91 -7.41
CA LYS A 268 -15.57 8.21 -7.82
C LYS A 268 -16.19 9.00 -6.67
N GLU A 269 -16.67 8.32 -5.63
CA GLU A 269 -17.42 8.92 -4.53
C GLU A 269 -16.66 8.88 -3.18
N ALA A 270 -15.60 8.08 -3.05
CA ALA A 270 -14.84 7.89 -1.82
C ALA A 270 -13.38 8.35 -1.94
N ILE A 271 -12.88 9.02 -0.91
CA ILE A 271 -11.46 9.32 -0.75
C ILE A 271 -10.80 8.16 -0.01
N THR A 272 -10.07 7.33 -0.76
CA THR A 272 -9.19 6.27 -0.24
C THR A 272 -7.88 6.86 0.29
N ILE A 273 -7.06 6.04 0.96
CA ILE A 273 -5.69 6.40 1.37
C ILE A 273 -4.82 6.82 0.18
N GLU A 274 -4.97 6.18 -0.98
CA GLU A 274 -4.19 6.58 -2.17
C GLU A 274 -4.67 7.92 -2.72
N LYS A 275 -5.99 8.14 -2.79
CA LYS A 275 -6.55 9.41 -3.26
C LYS A 275 -6.24 10.56 -2.29
N SER A 276 -6.20 10.31 -0.99
CA SER A 276 -5.85 11.32 0.00
C SER A 276 -4.40 11.77 -0.11
N LYS A 277 -3.45 10.88 -0.42
CA LYS A 277 -2.05 11.26 -0.72
C LYS A 277 -1.95 12.17 -1.93
N GLU A 278 -2.81 12.00 -2.92
CA GLU A 278 -2.90 12.93 -4.06
C GLU A 278 -3.38 14.31 -3.60
N LEU A 279 -4.51 14.36 -2.88
CA LEU A 279 -5.11 15.61 -2.38
C LEU A 279 -4.21 16.33 -1.35
N ALA A 280 -3.43 15.58 -0.55
CA ALA A 280 -2.49 16.16 0.41
C ALA A 280 -1.38 16.98 -0.27
N ARG A 281 -1.08 16.71 -1.55
CA ARG A 281 -0.12 17.51 -2.35
C ARG A 281 -0.71 18.82 -2.86
N SER A 282 -2.04 18.95 -2.90
CA SER A 282 -2.73 20.19 -3.29
C SER A 282 -3.08 21.10 -2.10
N VAL A 283 -2.60 20.78 -0.90
CA VAL A 283 -2.75 21.66 0.28
C VAL A 283 -2.08 23.00 -0.01
N SER A 284 -2.79 24.10 0.25
CA SER A 284 -2.28 25.45 -0.03
C SER A 284 -1.06 25.78 0.84
N LYS A 285 -0.34 26.86 0.50
CA LYS A 285 0.79 27.35 1.30
C LYS A 285 0.38 27.71 2.73
N GLU A 286 -0.87 28.15 2.90
CA GLU A 286 -1.49 28.50 4.17
C GLU A 286 -1.99 27.26 4.95
N GLY A 287 -1.91 26.06 4.35
CA GLY A 287 -2.33 24.81 4.97
C GLY A 287 -3.82 24.49 4.77
N GLU A 288 -4.48 25.04 3.75
CA GLU A 288 -5.88 24.74 3.44
C GLU A 288 -6.00 23.52 2.52
N LEU A 289 -6.84 22.56 2.92
CA LEU A 289 -7.26 21.43 2.11
C LEU A 289 -8.72 21.62 1.69
N VAL A 290 -8.97 21.60 0.39
CA VAL A 290 -10.32 21.63 -0.18
C VAL A 290 -10.69 20.22 -0.67
N ILE A 291 -11.77 19.67 -0.13
CA ILE A 291 -12.35 18.41 -0.59
C ILE A 291 -13.42 18.69 -1.65
N PRO A 292 -13.29 18.16 -2.89
CA PRO A 292 -14.26 18.40 -3.96
C PRO A 292 -15.68 17.88 -3.70
N ASP A 293 -16.67 18.50 -4.35
CA ASP A 293 -18.11 18.18 -4.24
C ASP A 293 -18.50 16.76 -4.68
N GLN A 294 -17.66 16.06 -5.44
CA GLN A 294 -17.97 14.71 -5.93
C GLN A 294 -17.87 13.63 -4.84
N TYR A 295 -17.15 13.92 -3.74
CA TYR A 295 -16.92 12.94 -2.69
C TYR A 295 -18.04 12.94 -1.66
N LYS A 296 -18.56 11.75 -1.39
CA LYS A 296 -19.54 11.45 -0.33
C LYS A 296 -18.88 10.82 0.89
N TYR A 297 -17.74 10.16 0.72
CA TYR A 297 -17.09 9.38 1.77
C TYR A 297 -15.60 9.76 1.88
N ILE A 298 -15.09 9.89 3.10
CA ILE A 298 -13.65 9.91 3.37
C ILE A 298 -13.32 8.71 4.25
N LEU A 299 -12.53 7.79 3.71
CA LEU A 299 -12.29 6.48 4.32
C LEU A 299 -11.24 6.53 5.40
N SER A 300 -11.26 5.51 6.26
CA SER A 300 -10.49 5.45 7.49
C SER A 300 -9.00 5.73 7.27
N GLY A 301 -8.45 6.61 8.10
CA GLY A 301 -7.03 6.98 8.06
C GLY A 301 -6.57 7.82 6.86
N ALA A 302 -7.45 8.26 5.95
CA ALA A 302 -7.08 8.97 4.72
C ALA A 302 -6.06 10.11 4.91
N PHE A 303 -6.26 11.04 5.85
CA PHE A 303 -5.37 12.18 6.10
C PHE A 303 -4.64 12.08 7.45
N ALA A 304 -4.57 10.87 8.04
CA ALA A 304 -3.95 10.68 9.35
C ALA A 304 -2.51 11.18 9.37
N LYS A 305 -2.10 11.85 10.45
CA LYS A 305 -0.74 12.39 10.67
C LYS A 305 -0.28 13.43 9.63
N THR A 306 -1.17 13.95 8.80
CA THR A 306 -0.84 14.96 7.79
C THR A 306 -0.69 16.34 8.42
N ARG A 307 0.54 16.73 8.78
CA ARG A 307 0.82 17.91 9.62
C ARG A 307 0.77 19.26 8.89
N ASN A 308 0.78 19.27 7.56
CA ASN A 308 0.67 20.50 6.76
C ASN A 308 -0.78 21.01 6.60
N ILE A 309 -1.79 20.19 6.92
CA ILE A 309 -3.19 20.61 6.90
C ILE A 309 -3.52 21.35 8.20
N LYS A 310 -3.95 22.60 8.08
CA LYS A 310 -4.43 23.48 9.16
C LYS A 310 -5.91 23.79 9.05
N LYS A 311 -6.45 23.87 7.83
CA LYS A 311 -7.87 24.13 7.57
C LYS A 311 -8.42 23.13 6.59
N VAL A 312 -9.66 22.69 6.80
CA VAL A 312 -10.34 21.78 5.88
C VAL A 312 -11.70 22.35 5.49
N LYS A 313 -11.94 22.46 4.18
CA LYS A 313 -13.24 22.80 3.60
C LYS A 313 -13.81 21.59 2.89
N PHE A 314 -14.96 21.12 3.36
CA PHE A 314 -15.60 19.94 2.80
C PHE A 314 -16.53 20.27 1.64
N GLY A 315 -16.58 19.38 0.64
CA GLY A 315 -17.50 19.47 -0.48
C GLY A 315 -18.95 19.29 -0.03
N LYS A 316 -19.90 19.85 -0.78
CA LYS A 316 -21.31 19.93 -0.37
C LYS A 316 -22.03 18.58 -0.23
N ASN A 317 -21.51 17.53 -0.87
CA ASN A 317 -22.12 16.19 -0.87
C ASN A 317 -21.49 15.21 0.12
N LEU A 318 -20.55 15.65 0.95
CA LEU A 318 -19.92 14.76 1.93
C LEU A 318 -20.96 14.27 2.96
N GLU A 319 -21.05 12.96 3.14
CA GLU A 319 -22.01 12.32 4.05
C GLU A 319 -21.31 11.60 5.22
N VAL A 320 -20.11 11.06 5.00
CA VAL A 320 -19.37 10.28 6.00
C VAL A 320 -17.89 10.66 6.00
N ILE A 321 -17.38 10.90 7.20
CA ILE A 321 -15.95 10.87 7.53
C ILE A 321 -15.76 9.68 8.46
N GLU A 322 -14.96 8.68 8.05
CA GLU A 322 -14.68 7.49 8.86
C GLU A 322 -13.60 7.74 9.93
N SER A 323 -13.26 6.70 10.69
CA SER A 323 -12.35 6.79 11.82
C SER A 323 -10.93 7.18 11.40
N GLU A 324 -10.22 7.86 12.30
CA GLU A 324 -8.82 8.25 12.14
C GLU A 324 -8.50 9.20 10.97
N VAL A 325 -9.49 9.67 10.20
CA VAL A 325 -9.26 10.43 8.96
C VAL A 325 -8.32 11.61 9.15
N PHE A 326 -8.48 12.42 10.20
CA PHE A 326 -7.61 13.57 10.49
C PHE A 326 -6.84 13.41 11.80
N ASP A 327 -6.71 12.19 12.32
CA ASP A 327 -6.08 11.95 13.61
C ASP A 327 -4.60 12.35 13.59
N ASN A 328 -4.18 13.03 14.66
CA ASN A 328 -2.82 13.57 14.79
C ASN A 328 -2.41 14.47 13.62
N SER A 329 -3.35 15.15 12.95
CA SER A 329 -3.03 16.22 11.99
C SER A 329 -2.72 17.54 12.73
N SER A 330 -2.58 18.65 11.99
CA SER A 330 -2.50 19.99 12.59
C SER A 330 -3.74 20.83 12.32
N VAL A 331 -4.88 20.18 12.04
CA VAL A 331 -6.14 20.87 11.76
C VAL A 331 -6.54 21.74 12.95
N GLU A 332 -6.78 23.01 12.68
CA GLU A 332 -7.14 24.08 13.61
C GLU A 332 -8.58 24.55 13.37
N ALA A 333 -9.06 24.50 12.13
CA ALA A 333 -10.41 24.90 11.76
C ALA A 333 -11.01 23.96 10.69
N VAL A 334 -12.32 23.73 10.80
CA VAL A 334 -13.10 22.90 9.89
C VAL A 334 -14.43 23.56 9.57
N GLU A 335 -14.84 23.48 8.30
CA GLU A 335 -16.17 23.89 7.84
C GLU A 335 -16.89 22.64 7.31
N PHE A 336 -17.85 22.13 8.08
CA PHE A 336 -18.68 20.99 7.66
C PHE A 336 -19.83 21.42 6.77
N ASN A 337 -20.22 20.54 5.85
CA ASN A 337 -21.41 20.70 5.02
C ASN A 337 -22.67 20.17 5.73
N ASP A 338 -23.83 20.60 5.26
CA ASP A 338 -25.12 20.28 5.89
C ASP A 338 -25.58 18.82 5.71
N LYS A 339 -24.96 18.04 4.81
CA LYS A 339 -25.33 16.63 4.56
C LYS A 339 -24.52 15.63 5.38
N LEU A 340 -23.55 16.08 6.17
CA LEU A 340 -22.69 15.19 6.95
C LEU A 340 -23.49 14.49 8.05
N LYS A 341 -23.56 13.15 7.98
CA LYS A 341 -24.31 12.29 8.92
C LYS A 341 -23.39 11.60 9.91
N THR A 342 -22.19 11.23 9.47
CA THR A 342 -21.18 10.54 10.30
C THR A 342 -19.89 11.33 10.28
N LEU A 343 -19.41 11.70 11.47
CA LEU A 343 -18.18 12.47 11.66
C LEU A 343 -17.25 11.71 12.59
N ASN A 344 -16.33 10.93 12.03
CA ASN A 344 -15.32 10.26 12.82
C ASN A 344 -13.92 10.84 12.53
N GLY A 345 -13.02 10.75 13.49
CA GLY A 345 -11.66 11.29 13.40
C GLY A 345 -11.50 12.67 14.04
N PHE A 346 -10.33 13.28 13.86
CA PHE A 346 -9.90 14.55 14.51
C PHE A 346 -9.37 14.40 15.95
N ASN A 347 -8.97 13.20 16.37
CA ASN A 347 -8.25 13.06 17.64
C ASN A 347 -6.87 13.74 17.57
N ASN A 348 -6.47 14.36 18.67
CA ASN A 348 -5.20 15.07 18.84
C ASN A 348 -4.96 16.14 17.75
N THR A 349 -6.03 16.79 17.30
CA THR A 349 -5.97 17.99 16.44
C THR A 349 -5.92 19.25 17.30
N LYS A 350 -5.75 20.41 16.66
CA LYS A 350 -5.66 21.72 17.33
C LYS A 350 -6.99 22.48 17.33
N ILE A 351 -8.09 21.80 16.98
CA ILE A 351 -9.42 22.39 16.99
C ILE A 351 -9.76 22.88 18.40
N THR A 352 -10.19 24.14 18.48
CA THR A 352 -10.61 24.80 19.73
C THR A 352 -12.11 25.08 19.76
N THR A 353 -12.75 25.22 18.60
CA THR A 353 -14.18 25.48 18.46
C THR A 353 -14.77 24.51 17.45
N LEU A 354 -15.99 24.04 17.72
CA LEU A 354 -16.64 23.04 16.88
C LEU A 354 -18.11 23.41 16.68
N LYS A 355 -18.49 23.60 15.42
CA LYS A 355 -19.90 23.72 15.01
C LYS A 355 -20.30 22.43 14.32
N LEU A 356 -21.08 21.59 15.02
CA LEU A 356 -21.58 20.34 14.45
C LEU A 356 -22.62 20.61 13.35
N PRO A 357 -22.65 19.81 12.26
CA PRO A 357 -23.66 19.94 11.23
C PRO A 357 -25.04 19.50 11.73
N LYS A 358 -26.09 20.13 11.20
CA LYS A 358 -27.47 19.92 11.66
C LYS A 358 -28.04 18.54 11.38
N ALA A 359 -27.51 17.85 10.35
CA ALA A 359 -27.93 16.49 9.98
C ALA A 359 -27.08 15.40 10.65
N LEU A 360 -26.15 15.78 11.55
CA LEU A 360 -25.23 14.83 12.16
C LEU A 360 -25.98 13.82 13.01
N GLU A 361 -25.77 12.54 12.73
CA GLU A 361 -26.38 11.44 13.47
C GLU A 361 -25.38 10.78 14.42
N LYS A 362 -24.09 10.73 14.04
CA LYS A 362 -23.07 10.02 14.80
C LYS A 362 -21.74 10.76 14.72
N PHE A 363 -21.01 10.81 15.83
CA PHE A 363 -19.60 11.18 15.78
C PHE A 363 -18.75 10.47 16.83
N ASP A 364 -17.51 10.19 16.45
CA ASP A 364 -16.45 9.64 17.29
C ASP A 364 -15.13 10.37 16.98
N GLY A 365 -14.62 11.13 17.94
CA GLY A 365 -13.38 11.86 17.69
C GLY A 365 -13.12 12.97 18.68
N PHE A 366 -12.31 13.93 18.26
CA PHE A 366 -11.93 15.13 19.02
C PHE A 366 -11.31 14.87 20.41
N LYS A 367 -10.87 13.65 20.72
CA LYS A 367 -10.08 13.37 21.92
C LYS A 367 -8.80 14.19 21.88
N GLY A 368 -8.46 14.86 22.99
CA GLY A 368 -7.24 15.68 23.08
C GLY A 368 -7.31 17.02 22.33
N THR A 369 -8.50 17.41 21.85
CA THR A 369 -8.74 18.78 21.34
C THR A 369 -8.99 19.75 22.49
N LYS A 370 -9.03 21.05 22.17
CA LYS A 370 -9.27 22.11 23.15
C LYS A 370 -10.71 22.65 23.13
N ILE A 371 -11.66 21.81 22.73
CA ILE A 371 -13.08 22.15 22.73
C ILE A 371 -13.58 22.18 24.17
N ASP A 372 -14.02 23.35 24.63
CA ASP A 372 -14.53 23.58 25.99
C ASP A 372 -16.06 23.78 26.04
N ASN A 373 -16.70 23.99 24.89
CA ASN A 373 -18.15 24.06 24.75
C ASN A 373 -18.60 23.31 23.49
N LEU A 374 -19.77 22.66 23.56
CA LEU A 374 -20.32 21.88 22.45
C LEU A 374 -21.84 22.03 22.36
N THR A 375 -22.34 22.29 21.16
CA THR A 375 -23.78 22.28 20.87
C THR A 375 -24.13 21.00 20.10
N LEU A 376 -25.00 20.17 20.67
CA LEU A 376 -25.43 18.89 20.13
C LEU A 376 -26.71 19.05 19.31
N PRO A 377 -26.71 18.60 18.03
CA PRO A 377 -27.89 18.69 17.18
C PRO A 377 -28.94 17.65 17.60
N LYS A 378 -30.22 17.96 17.40
CA LYS A 378 -31.35 17.07 17.77
C LYS A 378 -31.37 15.74 17.01
N THR A 379 -30.64 15.64 15.89
CA THR A 379 -30.54 14.43 15.07
C THR A 379 -29.53 13.43 15.62
N LEU A 380 -28.74 13.82 16.63
CA LEU A 380 -27.66 13.01 17.16
C LEU A 380 -28.18 11.75 17.86
N LYS A 381 -27.67 10.60 17.41
CA LYS A 381 -28.02 9.26 17.90
C LYS A 381 -26.90 8.67 18.75
N SER A 382 -25.64 8.86 18.36
CA SER A 382 -24.49 8.36 19.13
C SER A 382 -23.33 9.34 19.15
N MET A 383 -22.59 9.32 20.26
CA MET A 383 -21.42 10.17 20.46
C MET A 383 -20.38 9.40 21.27
N LEU A 384 -19.15 9.31 20.74
CA LEU A 384 -17.99 8.88 21.49
C LEU A 384 -16.98 10.04 21.58
N LEU A 385 -16.97 10.71 22.73
CA LEU A 385 -16.07 11.80 23.02
C LEU A 385 -15.54 11.66 24.43
N ARG A 386 -14.21 11.66 24.58
CA ARG A 386 -13.55 11.79 25.87
C ARG A 386 -12.79 13.10 25.90
N ASN A 387 -13.24 14.03 26.73
CA ASN A 387 -12.66 15.37 26.81
C ASN A 387 -12.56 15.83 28.26
N GLY A 388 -11.32 15.99 28.74
CA GLY A 388 -11.03 16.39 30.11
C GLY A 388 -11.29 17.87 30.42
N ILE A 389 -11.50 18.72 29.40
CA ILE A 389 -11.66 20.17 29.56
C ILE A 389 -13.03 20.69 29.11
N LEU A 390 -13.90 19.85 28.55
CA LEU A 390 -15.23 20.25 28.11
C LEU A 390 -16.04 20.72 29.33
N LYS A 391 -16.45 21.98 29.32
CA LYS A 391 -17.16 22.66 30.41
C LYS A 391 -18.65 22.77 30.17
N GLU A 392 -19.05 22.95 28.91
CA GLU A 392 -20.45 23.25 28.58
C GLU A 392 -20.97 22.37 27.44
N ILE A 393 -22.16 21.79 27.63
CA ILE A 393 -22.93 21.11 26.58
C ILE A 393 -24.26 21.84 26.40
N THR A 394 -24.67 22.09 25.17
CA THR A 394 -26.00 22.64 24.83
C THR A 394 -26.74 21.69 23.91
N PHE A 395 -28.01 21.42 24.17
CA PHE A 395 -28.87 20.68 23.25
C PHE A 395 -29.68 21.64 22.38
N GLU A 396 -29.70 21.45 21.06
CA GLU A 396 -30.42 22.37 20.16
C GLU A 396 -31.94 22.28 20.30
N ASP A 397 -32.54 21.08 20.39
CA ASP A 397 -34.01 20.93 20.40
C ASP A 397 -34.49 19.50 20.72
N ASP A 398 -33.82 18.79 21.64
CA ASP A 398 -34.23 17.44 22.06
C ASP A 398 -35.06 17.51 23.36
N GLU A 399 -36.33 17.13 23.30
CA GLU A 399 -37.21 17.07 24.49
C GLU A 399 -37.38 15.65 25.05
N GLU A 400 -36.98 14.63 24.30
CA GLU A 400 -37.22 13.24 24.68
C GLU A 400 -35.95 12.54 25.15
N PHE A 401 -34.78 13.04 24.74
CA PHE A 401 -33.46 12.53 25.12
C PHE A 401 -33.36 11.01 24.94
N LYS A 402 -34.00 10.48 23.88
CA LYS A 402 -34.15 9.02 23.62
C LYS A 402 -32.82 8.29 23.51
N ASN A 403 -31.79 9.00 23.09
CA ASN A 403 -30.47 8.45 22.86
C ASN A 403 -29.45 8.86 23.93
N ILE A 404 -29.88 9.54 25.00
CA ILE A 404 -28.97 9.96 26.06
C ILE A 404 -28.88 8.89 27.15
N THR A 405 -27.66 8.59 27.57
CA THR A 405 -27.37 7.70 28.70
C THR A 405 -26.20 8.23 29.50
N SER A 406 -26.06 7.80 30.75
CA SER A 406 -24.83 7.99 31.53
C SER A 406 -24.00 6.71 31.66
N LYS A 407 -24.52 5.56 31.20
CA LYS A 407 -23.76 4.31 31.09
C LYS A 407 -22.93 4.32 29.83
N THR A 408 -21.83 3.60 29.85
CA THR A 408 -21.01 3.40 28.65
C THR A 408 -21.75 2.48 27.67
N GLU A 409 -22.33 3.07 26.63
CA GLU A 409 -23.04 2.39 25.55
C GLU A 409 -22.61 3.02 24.21
N PHE A 410 -22.11 2.20 23.27
CA PHE A 410 -21.46 2.70 22.05
C PHE A 410 -22.42 3.31 21.01
N ASP A 411 -23.70 2.94 21.06
CA ASP A 411 -24.75 3.37 20.12
C ASP A 411 -25.61 4.52 20.66
N LYS A 412 -25.19 5.14 21.77
CA LYS A 412 -25.88 6.23 22.47
C LYS A 412 -25.00 7.46 22.61
N VAL A 413 -25.61 8.56 23.04
CA VAL A 413 -24.92 9.78 23.46
C VAL A 413 -24.65 9.68 24.95
N VAL A 414 -23.41 9.32 25.29
CA VAL A 414 -23.00 9.11 26.69
C VAL A 414 -22.61 10.44 27.32
N ILE A 415 -23.27 10.81 28.42
CA ILE A 415 -22.93 11.97 29.25
C ILE A 415 -22.68 11.50 30.68
N ASN A 416 -21.41 11.50 31.08
CA ASN A 416 -21.00 11.20 32.45
C ASN A 416 -19.72 11.97 32.83
N LYS A 417 -19.42 11.99 34.14
CA LYS A 417 -18.26 12.70 34.70
C LYS A 417 -16.93 11.98 34.45
N GLU A 418 -16.91 10.71 34.09
CA GLU A 418 -15.67 10.00 33.75
C GLU A 418 -15.13 10.43 32.38
N LEU A 419 -16.04 10.64 31.41
CA LEU A 419 -15.72 11.15 30.08
C LEU A 419 -15.55 12.67 30.08
N PHE A 420 -16.30 13.39 30.93
CA PHE A 420 -16.32 14.84 31.03
C PHE A 420 -16.14 15.33 32.49
N PRO A 421 -14.94 15.16 33.08
CA PRO A 421 -14.70 15.53 34.48
C PRO A 421 -14.89 17.03 34.76
N SER A 422 -14.59 17.88 33.78
CA SER A 422 -14.72 19.35 33.87
C SER A 422 -16.09 19.89 33.46
N LEU A 423 -17.09 19.04 33.21
CA LEU A 423 -18.41 19.49 32.75
C LEU A 423 -19.13 20.26 33.86
N GLU A 424 -19.34 21.55 33.67
CA GLU A 424 -19.94 22.46 34.67
C GLU A 424 -21.39 22.81 34.33
N LYS A 425 -21.76 22.85 33.05
CA LYS A 425 -23.10 23.26 32.62
C LYS A 425 -23.63 22.42 31.47
N ILE A 426 -24.93 22.11 31.54
CA ILE A 426 -25.70 21.50 30.46
C ILE A 426 -26.93 22.38 30.20
N PHE A 427 -27.04 22.93 29.00
CA PHE A 427 -28.14 23.80 28.61
C PHE A 427 -29.19 23.05 27.80
N VAL A 428 -30.45 23.24 28.20
CA VAL A 428 -31.65 22.74 27.52
C VAL A 428 -32.64 23.88 27.31
N LYS A 429 -33.67 23.68 26.47
CA LYS A 429 -34.57 24.76 26.05
C LYS A 429 -35.75 25.06 26.98
N SER A 430 -36.15 24.15 27.86
CA SER A 430 -37.32 24.31 28.74
C SER A 430 -37.17 23.57 30.06
N GLU A 431 -38.04 23.88 31.03
CA GLU A 431 -38.09 23.20 32.33
C GLU A 431 -38.48 21.71 32.17
N GLU A 432 -39.36 21.40 31.22
CA GLU A 432 -39.76 20.03 30.90
C GLU A 432 -38.57 19.22 30.38
N ALA A 433 -37.79 19.80 29.47
CA ALA A 433 -36.57 19.18 28.97
C ALA A 433 -35.54 18.98 30.09
N LYS A 434 -35.38 19.96 30.98
CA LYS A 434 -34.50 19.87 32.15
C LYS A 434 -34.87 18.70 33.05
N LYS A 435 -36.15 18.58 33.44
CA LYS A 435 -36.65 17.48 34.29
C LYS A 435 -36.39 16.11 33.65
N LYS A 436 -36.75 15.95 32.37
CA LYS A 436 -36.56 14.70 31.63
C LYS A 436 -35.09 14.30 31.49
N LEU A 437 -34.21 15.25 31.18
CA LEU A 437 -32.78 14.97 31.05
C LEU A 437 -32.18 14.53 32.38
N ILE A 438 -32.51 15.21 33.49
CA ILE A 438 -32.05 14.83 34.83
C ILE A 438 -32.52 13.41 35.18
N GLU A 439 -33.79 13.09 34.93
CA GLU A 439 -34.33 11.74 35.15
C GLU A 439 -33.54 10.68 34.36
N LYS A 440 -33.26 10.93 33.07
CA LYS A 440 -32.46 10.03 32.23
C LYS A 440 -31.03 9.84 32.74
N LEU A 441 -30.35 10.91 33.13
CA LEU A 441 -28.98 10.87 33.63
C LEU A 441 -28.88 10.22 35.02
N LYS A 442 -29.97 10.24 35.81
CA LYS A 442 -30.05 9.55 37.11
C LYS A 442 -30.34 8.05 36.97
N ALA A 443 -31.34 7.69 36.16
CA ALA A 443 -31.75 6.29 35.95
C ALA A 443 -30.60 5.42 35.41
N ASN A 444 -29.68 6.04 34.68
CA ASN A 444 -28.59 5.36 34.01
C ASN A 444 -27.23 5.54 34.73
N GLY A 445 -27.16 6.14 35.92
CA GLY A 445 -25.89 6.55 36.56
C GLY A 445 -25.66 5.91 37.93
N ASN A 446 -24.45 6.06 38.47
CA ASN A 446 -24.07 5.58 39.82
C ASN A 446 -24.69 6.40 40.98
N GLY A 447 -25.74 7.21 40.74
CA GLY A 447 -26.46 7.99 41.75
C GLY A 447 -25.68 9.15 42.42
N MET A 448 -24.36 9.20 42.31
CA MET A 448 -23.50 10.18 43.01
C MET A 448 -23.42 11.57 42.33
N ASN A 449 -23.79 11.67 41.05
CA ASN A 449 -23.70 12.93 40.30
C ASN A 449 -24.91 13.83 40.58
N LYS A 450 -24.66 15.05 41.06
CA LYS A 450 -25.70 16.08 41.27
C LYS A 450 -26.05 16.78 39.95
N TRP A 451 -26.78 16.09 39.08
CA TRP A 451 -27.18 16.61 37.76
C TRP A 451 -28.06 17.86 37.86
N GLU A 452 -28.82 18.01 38.95
CA GLU A 452 -29.62 19.20 39.26
C GLU A 452 -28.82 20.51 39.28
N ASP A 453 -27.55 20.43 39.71
CA ASP A 453 -26.70 21.61 39.91
C ASP A 453 -26.18 22.14 38.57
N ILE A 454 -26.09 21.28 37.56
CA ILE A 454 -25.42 21.59 36.28
C ILE A 454 -26.37 21.64 35.08
N VAL A 455 -27.56 21.02 35.13
CA VAL A 455 -28.56 21.13 34.06
C VAL A 455 -29.41 22.39 34.25
N GLN A 456 -29.40 23.29 33.27
CA GLN A 456 -30.00 24.62 33.34
C GLN A 456 -30.75 24.96 32.06
N ILE A 457 -31.74 25.85 32.14
CA ILE A 457 -32.38 26.42 30.94
C ILE A 457 -31.41 27.38 30.28
N LYS A 458 -31.28 27.26 28.96
CA LYS A 458 -30.48 28.18 28.15
C LYS A 458 -31.02 29.61 28.34
N PRO A 459 -30.19 30.59 28.76
CA PRO A 459 -30.65 31.96 28.88
C PRO A 459 -31.14 32.48 27.54
N THR A 460 -32.38 32.96 27.46
CA THR A 460 -32.85 33.77 26.34
C THR A 460 -32.04 35.08 26.35
N LYS A 461 -31.22 35.28 25.32
CA LYS A 461 -30.55 36.55 25.06
C LYS A 461 -31.50 37.52 24.38
#